data_AF-A0A9W7L7X7-F1
#
_entry.id   AF-A0A9W7L7X7-F1
#
_cell.length_a   1.000
_cell.length_b   1.000
_cell.length_c   1.000
_cell.angle_alpha   90.00
_cell.angle_beta   90.00
_cell.angle_gamma   90.00
#
_symmetry.space_group_name_H-M   'P 1'
#
loop_
_entity.id
_entity.type
_entity.pdbx_description
1 polymer ?
#
loop_
_entity_poly.entity_id
_entity_poly.type
_entity_poly.pdbx_seq_one_letter_code
_entity_poly.pdbx_strand_id
1 'polypeptide(L)'
;MVAEMVETTFVNACMQLSTGYVDVLKLFIVAAKAGYELGMTIPQLQLELSSCKSQTAGRPLLAEEVELRSIWISLVYLTLERVSHLKTSSSLGDTVDPAIRQKFYTFVYDVVNAHKQGYTLQTLKLENLVRSGAEEGGEVEEAGKSEQDKAIEKAILSQSMRLVFLTLTVLEEEALANEGGTGDANPPKPPIPGT
;
A
#
# COMPACT_ATOMS: atom_id res chain seq x y z
N MET A 1 -3.78 9.78 16.52
CA MET A 1 -2.39 9.30 16.36
C MET A 1 -2.21 8.50 15.07
N VAL A 2 -2.70 7.25 14.94
CA VAL A 2 -2.57 6.49 13.66
C VAL A 2 -3.43 7.06 12.53
N ALA A 3 -4.71 7.30 12.78
CA ALA A 3 -5.60 7.89 11.78
C ALA A 3 -5.11 9.26 11.27
N GLU A 4 -4.53 10.10 12.14
CA GLU A 4 -3.93 11.39 11.74
C GLU A 4 -2.70 11.18 10.84
N MET A 5 -1.81 10.24 11.19
CA MET A 5 -0.67 9.90 10.33
C MET A 5 -1.12 9.39 8.97
N VAL A 6 -2.11 8.49 8.93
CA VAL A 6 -2.69 7.97 7.68
C VAL A 6 -3.34 9.08 6.86
N GLU A 7 -4.09 10.00 7.49
CA GLU A 7 -4.70 11.16 6.83
C GLU A 7 -3.63 12.05 6.18
N THR A 8 -2.62 12.46 6.95
CA THR A 8 -1.59 13.39 6.50
C THR A 8 -0.71 12.79 5.42
N THR A 9 -0.27 11.55 5.61
CA THR A 9 0.59 10.86 4.64
C THR A 9 -0.15 10.49 3.37
N PHE A 10 -1.45 10.17 3.42
CA PHE A 10 -2.26 9.92 2.23
C PHE A 10 -2.33 11.14 1.31
N VAL A 11 -2.72 12.30 1.84
CA VAL A 11 -2.85 13.53 1.05
C VAL A 11 -1.50 13.92 0.43
N ASN A 12 -0.44 13.88 1.24
CA ASN A 12 0.90 14.20 0.76
C ASN A 12 1.40 13.19 -0.29
N ALA A 13 1.09 11.90 -0.14
CA ALA A 13 1.44 10.88 -1.12
C ALA A 13 0.73 11.11 -2.46
N CYS A 14 -0.57 11.44 -2.44
CA CYS A 14 -1.32 11.79 -3.63
C CYS A 14 -0.69 12.98 -4.38
N MET A 15 -0.25 14.01 -3.66
CA MET A 15 0.43 15.17 -4.26
C MET A 15 1.79 14.79 -4.85
N GLN A 16 2.62 14.06 -4.10
CA GLN A 16 4.00 13.80 -4.47
C GLN A 16 4.17 12.69 -5.52
N LEU A 17 3.21 11.77 -5.62
CA LEU A 17 3.21 10.74 -6.66
C LEU A 17 3.22 11.35 -8.07
N SER A 18 2.56 12.50 -8.26
CA SER A 18 2.57 13.24 -9.52
C SER A 18 3.96 13.74 -9.93
N THR A 19 4.88 13.84 -8.96
CA THR A 19 6.26 14.33 -9.13
C THR A 19 7.31 13.21 -9.01
N GLY A 20 6.89 11.95 -8.82
CA GLY A 20 7.76 10.78 -8.81
C GLY A 20 8.39 10.42 -7.45
N TYR A 21 8.18 11.21 -6.40
CA TYR A 21 8.69 10.91 -5.06
C TYR A 21 7.85 9.83 -4.37
N VAL A 22 8.53 8.78 -3.89
CA VAL A 22 7.89 7.61 -3.25
C VAL A 22 8.01 7.58 -1.73
N ASP A 23 8.85 8.42 -1.14
CA ASP A 23 9.16 8.37 0.29
C ASP A 23 7.92 8.66 1.14
N VAL A 24 7.07 9.59 0.71
CA VAL A 24 5.81 9.86 1.40
C VAL A 24 4.82 8.71 1.26
N LEU A 25 4.86 7.96 0.16
CA LEU A 25 4.07 6.74 0.02
C LEU A 25 4.55 5.66 1.00
N LYS A 26 5.86 5.56 1.25
CA LYS A 26 6.39 4.70 2.32
C LYS A 26 5.92 5.14 3.70
N LEU A 27 5.87 6.44 3.99
CA LEU A 27 5.32 6.95 5.25
C LEU A 27 3.83 6.59 5.42
N PHE A 28 3.05 6.64 4.35
CA PHE A 28 1.68 6.16 4.34
C PHE A 28 1.59 4.67 4.66
N ILE A 29 2.44 3.85 4.03
CA ILE A 29 2.52 2.41 4.28
C ILE A 29 2.85 2.14 5.75
N VAL A 30 3.84 2.83 6.32
CA VAL A 30 4.23 2.70 7.74
C VAL A 30 3.05 3.06 8.66
N ALA A 31 2.34 4.15 8.35
CA ALA A 31 1.17 4.56 9.14
C ALA A 31 0.02 3.52 9.08
N ALA A 32 -0.28 2.99 7.89
CA ALA A 32 -1.30 1.95 7.71
C ALA A 32 -0.88 0.64 8.40
N LYS A 33 0.39 0.25 8.28
CA LYS A 33 0.98 -0.89 8.98
C LYS A 33 0.86 -0.76 10.49
N ALA A 34 1.10 0.43 11.07
CA ALA A 34 0.92 0.64 12.50
C ALA A 34 -0.53 0.38 12.93
N GLY A 35 -1.53 0.75 12.12
CA GLY A 35 -2.93 0.39 12.36
C GLY A 35 -3.15 -1.13 12.35
N TYR A 36 -2.54 -1.82 11.39
CA TYR A 36 -2.57 -3.29 11.32
C TYR A 36 -1.93 -3.93 12.57
N GLU A 37 -0.77 -3.43 13.00
CA GLU A 37 -0.05 -3.92 14.18
C GLU A 37 -0.80 -3.70 15.49
N LEU A 38 -1.63 -2.65 15.56
CA LEU A 38 -2.53 -2.39 16.68
C LEU A 38 -3.82 -3.22 16.65
N GLY A 39 -4.02 -4.09 15.64
CA GLY A 39 -5.22 -4.91 15.54
C GLY A 39 -6.45 -4.16 15.02
N MET A 40 -6.28 -2.96 14.43
CA MET A 40 -7.40 -2.15 13.94
C MET A 40 -7.95 -2.74 12.65
N THR A 41 -9.27 -2.97 12.60
CA THR A 41 -9.94 -3.33 11.35
C THR A 41 -10.04 -2.13 10.42
N ILE A 42 -10.17 -2.37 9.11
CA ILE A 42 -10.33 -1.26 8.14
C ILE A 42 -11.54 -0.38 8.47
N PRO A 43 -12.73 -0.91 8.80
CA PRO A 43 -13.86 -0.09 9.22
C PRO A 43 -13.58 0.76 10.47
N GLN A 44 -12.84 0.21 11.45
CA GLN A 44 -12.46 0.98 12.65
C GLN A 44 -11.52 2.13 12.30
N LEU A 45 -10.49 1.87 11.49
CA LEU A 45 -9.56 2.90 11.05
C LEU A 45 -10.26 3.98 10.20
N GLN A 46 -11.19 3.59 9.34
CA GLN A 46 -12.01 4.54 8.57
C GLN A 46 -12.90 5.40 9.47
N LEU A 47 -13.49 4.82 10.51
CA LEU A 47 -14.28 5.56 11.48
C LEU A 47 -13.42 6.61 12.19
N GLU A 48 -12.21 6.25 12.63
CA GLU A 48 -11.27 7.20 13.22
C GLU A 48 -10.85 8.30 12.23
N LEU A 49 -10.58 7.94 10.97
CA LEU A 49 -10.24 8.88 9.90
C LEU A 49 -11.36 9.88 9.61
N SER A 50 -12.62 9.47 9.74
CA SER A 50 -13.77 10.37 9.58
C SER A 50 -13.90 11.37 10.74
N SER A 51 -13.32 11.04 11.89
CA SER A 51 -13.32 11.87 13.10
C SER A 51 -12.04 12.70 13.27
N CYS A 52 -11.08 12.59 12.33
CA CYS A 52 -9.85 13.38 12.36
C CYS A 52 -10.15 14.87 12.26
N LYS A 53 -9.63 15.65 13.21
CA LYS A 53 -9.73 17.12 13.20
C LYS A 53 -8.82 17.75 12.16
N SER A 54 -7.71 17.09 11.83
CA SER A 54 -6.77 17.53 10.82
C SER A 54 -7.32 17.21 9.42
N GLN A 55 -7.37 18.23 8.57
CA GLN A 55 -7.65 18.11 7.14
C GLN A 55 -6.43 18.63 6.37
N THR A 56 -5.48 17.75 6.07
CA THR A 56 -4.23 18.07 5.38
C THR A 56 -4.49 18.65 3.99
N ALA A 57 -5.58 18.24 3.34
CA ALA A 57 -6.02 18.81 2.06
C ALA A 57 -6.62 20.23 2.18
N GLY A 58 -6.76 20.78 3.38
CA GLY A 58 -7.44 22.06 3.65
C GLY A 58 -8.95 22.03 3.39
N ARG A 59 -9.50 20.87 3.05
CA ARG A 59 -10.92 20.60 2.80
C ARG A 59 -11.25 19.15 3.14
N PRO A 60 -12.54 18.79 3.28
CA PRO A 60 -12.96 17.40 3.24
C PRO A 60 -12.51 16.72 1.95
N LEU A 61 -12.10 15.46 2.06
CA LEU A 61 -11.81 14.62 0.90
C LEU A 61 -13.09 14.37 0.09
N LEU A 62 -12.95 14.34 -1.23
CA LEU A 62 -13.99 13.91 -2.15
C LEU A 62 -14.26 12.41 -1.97
N ALA A 63 -15.42 11.95 -2.43
CA ALA A 63 -15.82 10.54 -2.27
C ALA A 63 -14.79 9.59 -2.92
N GLU A 64 -14.28 9.97 -4.09
CA GLU A 64 -13.28 9.23 -4.85
C GLU A 64 -11.92 9.20 -4.13
N GLU A 65 -11.56 10.26 -3.42
CA GLU A 65 -10.33 10.32 -2.61
C GLU A 65 -10.45 9.44 -1.36
N VAL A 66 -11.64 9.39 -0.74
CA VAL A 66 -11.92 8.49 0.39
C VAL A 66 -11.89 7.03 -0.05
N GLU A 67 -12.46 6.72 -1.20
CA GLU A 67 -12.42 5.39 -1.81
C GLU A 67 -10.99 4.97 -2.14
N LEU A 68 -10.20 5.85 -2.77
CA LEU A 68 -8.79 5.59 -3.08
C LEU A 68 -7.99 5.28 -1.81
N ARG A 69 -8.18 6.07 -0.74
CA ARG A 69 -7.54 5.82 0.56
C ARG A 69 -7.93 4.46 1.12
N SER A 70 -9.20 4.07 1.01
CA SER A 70 -9.68 2.76 1.44
C SER A 70 -9.00 1.62 0.67
N ILE A 71 -8.89 1.75 -0.65
CA ILE A 71 -8.21 0.78 -1.52
C ILE A 71 -6.74 0.65 -1.10
N TRP A 72 -6.05 1.75 -0.86
CA TRP A 72 -4.63 1.72 -0.47
C TRP A 72 -4.41 1.05 0.88
N ILE A 73 -5.22 1.39 1.90
CA ILE A 73 -5.17 0.70 3.19
C ILE A 73 -5.42 -0.81 3.01
N SER A 74 -6.41 -1.16 2.19
CA SER A 74 -6.77 -2.55 1.91
C SER A 74 -5.62 -3.32 1.27
N LEU A 75 -4.93 -2.74 0.29
CA LEU A 75 -3.77 -3.34 -0.35
C LEU A 75 -2.62 -3.58 0.64
N VAL A 76 -2.35 -2.62 1.54
CA VAL A 76 -1.37 -2.81 2.62
C VAL A 76 -1.78 -3.99 3.51
N TYR A 77 -3.03 -4.02 3.96
CA TYR A 77 -3.55 -5.08 4.83
C TYR A 77 -3.49 -6.48 4.17
N LEU A 78 -3.89 -6.59 2.90
CA LEU A 78 -3.80 -7.84 2.13
C LEU A 78 -2.35 -8.27 1.94
N THR A 79 -1.44 -7.32 1.72
CA THR A 79 -0.01 -7.62 1.57
C THR A 79 0.57 -8.13 2.88
N LEU A 80 0.25 -7.48 4.01
CA LEU A 80 0.69 -7.89 5.36
C LEU A 80 0.13 -9.26 5.76
N GLU A 81 -1.15 -9.55 5.45
CA GLU A 81 -1.74 -10.88 5.60
C GLU A 81 -0.96 -11.92 4.79
N ARG A 82 -0.69 -11.62 3.52
CA ARG A 82 -0.03 -12.53 2.59
C ARG A 82 1.40 -12.90 2.99
N VAL A 83 2.13 -11.97 3.60
CA VAL A 83 3.48 -12.24 4.15
C VAL A 83 3.45 -12.75 5.58
N SER A 84 2.26 -12.95 6.16
CA SER A 84 2.06 -13.39 7.54
C SER A 84 2.78 -12.49 8.55
N HIS A 85 2.69 -11.17 8.35
CA HIS A 85 3.39 -10.14 9.14
C HIS A 85 3.15 -10.32 10.64
N LEU A 86 1.88 -10.45 11.04
CA LEU A 86 1.51 -10.87 12.38
C LEU A 86 1.16 -12.36 12.35
N LYS A 87 1.79 -13.14 13.22
CA LYS A 87 1.47 -14.58 13.43
C LYS A 87 0.20 -14.78 14.28
N THR A 88 -0.75 -13.86 14.20
CA THR A 88 -1.99 -13.89 14.99
C THR A 88 -3.11 -14.63 14.25
N SER A 89 -4.02 -15.24 15.01
CA SER A 89 -5.12 -16.07 14.48
C SER A 89 -6.25 -15.30 13.80
N SER A 90 -6.32 -13.97 13.98
CA SER A 90 -7.32 -13.13 13.33
C SER A 90 -6.70 -12.47 12.12
N SER A 91 -7.15 -12.84 10.92
CA SER A 91 -6.73 -12.13 9.71
C SER A 91 -7.43 -10.78 9.66
N LEU A 92 -6.68 -9.70 9.90
CA LEU A 92 -7.18 -8.35 9.64
C LEU A 92 -7.42 -8.12 8.13
N GLY A 93 -6.82 -8.93 7.27
CA GLY A 93 -7.12 -8.96 5.83
C GLY A 93 -8.55 -9.39 5.54
N ASP A 94 -9.20 -10.16 6.42
CA ASP A 94 -10.63 -10.50 6.32
C ASP A 94 -11.56 -9.30 6.51
N THR A 95 -11.04 -8.18 7.04
CA THR A 95 -11.82 -6.95 7.25
C THR A 95 -11.85 -6.05 6.03
N VAL A 96 -11.13 -6.43 4.96
CA VAL A 96 -11.17 -5.76 3.65
C VAL A 96 -12.53 -5.98 3.01
N ASP A 97 -13.05 -4.92 2.39
CA ASP A 97 -14.31 -5.01 1.63
C ASP A 97 -14.27 -6.17 0.63
N PRO A 98 -15.31 -7.03 0.55
CA PRO A 98 -15.29 -8.21 -0.30
C PRO A 98 -15.02 -7.93 -1.78
N ALA A 99 -15.49 -6.80 -2.32
CA ALA A 99 -15.27 -6.44 -3.71
C ALA A 99 -13.81 -6.05 -3.97
N ILE A 100 -13.20 -5.29 -3.05
CA ILE A 100 -11.77 -4.96 -3.10
C ILE A 100 -10.93 -6.23 -2.96
N ARG A 101 -11.28 -7.10 -2.00
CA ARG A 101 -10.58 -8.36 -1.78
C ARG A 101 -10.63 -9.23 -3.03
N GLN A 102 -11.82 -9.47 -3.58
CA GLN A 102 -11.97 -10.28 -4.80
C GLN A 102 -11.16 -9.70 -5.96
N LYS A 103 -11.14 -8.37 -6.13
CA LYS A 103 -10.41 -7.70 -7.21
C LYS A 103 -8.90 -7.81 -7.06
N PHE A 104 -8.37 -7.69 -5.85
CA PHE A 104 -6.92 -7.55 -5.63
C PHE A 104 -6.25 -8.77 -4.99
N TYR A 105 -6.99 -9.80 -4.56
CA TYR A 105 -6.41 -10.95 -3.85
C TYR A 105 -5.36 -11.69 -4.69
N THR A 106 -5.74 -12.14 -5.90
CA THR A 106 -4.80 -12.82 -6.83
C THR A 106 -3.68 -11.88 -7.26
N PHE A 107 -4.00 -10.62 -7.51
CA PHE A 107 -3.02 -9.61 -7.87
C PHE A 107 -1.94 -9.44 -6.78
N VAL A 108 -2.32 -9.29 -5.51
CA VAL A 108 -1.39 -9.20 -4.38
C VAL A 108 -0.60 -10.49 -4.25
N TYR A 109 -1.24 -11.65 -4.41
CA TYR A 109 -0.58 -12.96 -4.39
C TYR A 109 0.56 -13.03 -5.43
N ASP A 110 0.28 -12.66 -6.67
CA ASP A 110 1.24 -12.71 -7.78
C ASP A 110 2.39 -11.72 -7.58
N VAL A 111 2.08 -10.48 -7.17
CA VAL A 111 3.09 -9.46 -6.92
C VAL A 111 4.04 -9.89 -5.78
N VAL A 112 3.50 -10.43 -4.68
CA VAL A 112 4.32 -10.91 -3.56
C VAL A 112 5.21 -12.08 -3.99
N ASN A 113 4.68 -13.00 -4.80
CA ASN A 113 5.47 -14.13 -5.29
C ASN A 113 6.54 -13.70 -6.29
N ALA A 114 6.25 -12.76 -7.18
CA ALA A 114 7.23 -12.17 -8.09
C ALA A 114 8.35 -11.48 -7.30
N HIS A 115 8.01 -10.71 -6.26
CA HIS A 115 9.01 -10.11 -5.38
C HIS A 115 9.93 -11.16 -4.75
N LYS A 116 9.37 -12.26 -4.21
CA LYS A 116 10.15 -13.37 -3.63
C LYS A 116 11.07 -14.06 -4.63
N GLN A 117 10.74 -14.02 -5.92
CA GLN A 117 11.57 -14.54 -7.02
C GLN A 117 12.65 -13.55 -7.48
N GLY A 118 12.78 -12.38 -6.84
CA GLY A 118 13.78 -11.36 -7.14
C GLY A 118 13.37 -10.38 -8.24
N TYR A 119 12.10 -10.36 -8.66
CA TYR A 119 11.62 -9.32 -9.56
C TYR A 119 11.54 -7.97 -8.85
N THR A 120 11.89 -6.91 -9.56
CA THR A 120 11.73 -5.52 -9.14
C THR A 120 10.56 -4.85 -9.87
N LEU A 121 10.14 -3.67 -9.40
CA LEU A 121 9.14 -2.83 -10.09
C LEU A 121 9.51 -2.48 -11.55
N GLN A 122 10.80 -2.48 -11.88
CA GLN A 122 11.29 -2.16 -13.23
C GLN A 122 11.23 -3.38 -14.16
N THR A 123 11.40 -4.58 -13.60
CA THR A 123 11.44 -5.83 -14.35
C THR A 123 10.07 -6.50 -14.45
N LEU A 124 9.18 -6.27 -13.48
CA LEU A 124 7.84 -6.84 -13.49
C LEU A 124 6.93 -5.99 -14.38
N LYS A 125 6.49 -6.58 -15.48
CA LYS A 125 5.53 -5.94 -16.40
C LYS A 125 4.11 -6.19 -15.91
N LEU A 126 3.34 -5.11 -15.78
CA LEU A 126 1.95 -5.17 -15.33
C LEU A 126 1.11 -6.10 -16.21
N GLU A 127 1.41 -6.13 -17.51
CA GLU A 127 0.73 -6.97 -18.50
C GLU A 127 0.85 -8.47 -18.18
N ASN A 128 1.95 -8.90 -17.55
CA ASN A 128 2.15 -10.30 -17.18
C ASN A 128 1.25 -10.70 -15.99
N LEU A 129 1.03 -9.78 -15.04
CA LEU A 129 0.19 -10.01 -13.87
C LEU A 129 -1.30 -10.04 -14.24
N VAL A 130 -1.73 -9.12 -15.11
CA VAL A 130 -3.12 -9.03 -15.55
C VAL A 130 -3.52 -10.26 -16.35
N ARG A 131 -2.60 -10.82 -17.15
CA ARG A 131 -2.85 -12.04 -17.93
C ARG A 131 -3.00 -13.28 -17.06
N SER A 132 -2.22 -13.42 -15.98
CA SER A 132 -2.36 -14.55 -15.04
C SER A 132 -3.71 -14.56 -14.32
N GLY A 133 -4.29 -13.39 -14.00
CA GLY A 133 -5.63 -13.29 -13.43
C GLY A 133 -6.76 -13.59 -14.42
N ALA A 134 -6.57 -13.28 -15.71
CA ALA A 134 -7.55 -13.51 -16.77
C ALA A 134 -7.67 -14.99 -17.19
N GLU A 135 -6.64 -15.81 -16.93
CA GLU A 135 -6.65 -17.24 -17.26
C GLU A 135 -7.47 -18.08 -16.24
N GLU A 136 -7.71 -17.57 -15.01
CA GLU A 136 -8.55 -18.23 -13.98
C GLU A 136 -10.00 -17.72 -13.91
N GLY A 137 -10.26 -16.48 -14.33
CA GLY A 137 -11.60 -15.91 -14.46
C GLY A 137 -11.96 -15.79 -15.93
N GLY A 138 -12.71 -16.76 -16.46
CA GLY A 138 -13.05 -16.87 -17.88
C GLY A 138 -13.43 -15.53 -18.52
N GLU A 139 -12.99 -15.37 -19.78
CA GLU A 139 -13.20 -14.24 -20.69
C GLU A 139 -14.60 -13.60 -20.57
N VAL A 140 -14.78 -12.67 -19.63
CA VAL A 140 -16.00 -11.88 -19.54
C VAL A 140 -15.62 -10.47 -19.06
N GLU A 141 -15.93 -9.48 -19.91
CA GLU A 141 -15.98 -8.01 -19.65
C GLU A 141 -15.00 -7.07 -20.37
N GLU A 142 -14.16 -7.51 -21.32
CA GLU A 142 -13.38 -6.54 -22.13
C GLU A 142 -14.17 -5.94 -23.32
N ALA A 143 -15.31 -6.52 -23.69
CA ALA A 143 -16.01 -6.20 -24.95
C ALA A 143 -16.83 -4.89 -24.96
N GLY A 144 -16.76 -4.06 -23.91
CA GLY A 144 -17.58 -2.84 -23.82
C GLY A 144 -16.95 -1.63 -23.12
N LYS A 145 -15.72 -1.74 -22.61
CA LYS A 145 -15.04 -0.62 -21.93
C LYS A 145 -14.44 0.35 -22.95
N SER A 146 -14.62 1.66 -22.71
CA SER A 146 -13.97 2.67 -23.53
C SER A 146 -12.44 2.59 -23.37
N GLU A 147 -11.68 3.06 -24.38
CA GLU A 147 -10.21 3.14 -24.28
C GLU A 147 -9.75 3.96 -23.07
N GLN A 148 -10.55 4.95 -22.66
CA GLN A 148 -10.29 5.76 -21.49
C GLN A 148 -10.44 4.95 -20.19
N ASP A 149 -11.46 4.10 -20.09
CA ASP A 149 -11.67 3.24 -18.91
C ASP A 149 -10.54 2.22 -18.76
N LYS A 150 -10.09 1.63 -19.87
CA LYS A 150 -8.94 0.71 -19.88
C LYS A 150 -7.65 1.40 -19.42
N ALA A 151 -7.42 2.64 -19.86
CA ALA A 151 -6.26 3.42 -19.44
C ALA A 151 -6.30 3.76 -17.94
N ILE A 152 -7.47 4.12 -17.41
CA ILE A 152 -7.68 4.40 -15.98
C ILE A 152 -7.45 3.12 -15.16
N GLU A 153 -8.02 2.00 -15.58
CA GLU A 153 -7.84 0.71 -14.90
C GLU A 153 -6.37 0.28 -14.86
N LYS A 154 -5.66 0.43 -15.99
CA LYS A 154 -4.21 0.18 -16.05
C LYS A 154 -3.43 1.09 -15.10
N ALA A 155 -3.80 2.36 -15.00
CA ALA A 155 -3.15 3.31 -14.10
C ALA A 155 -3.38 2.93 -12.62
N ILE A 156 -4.61 2.54 -12.26
CA ILE A 156 -4.95 2.06 -10.92
C ILE A 156 -4.13 0.81 -10.58
N LEU A 157 -4.10 -0.19 -11.47
CA LEU A 157 -3.33 -1.42 -11.25
C LEU A 157 -1.82 -1.16 -11.13
N SER A 158 -1.28 -0.24 -11.93
CA SER A 158 0.13 0.18 -11.84
C SER A 158 0.44 0.81 -10.48
N GLN A 159 -0.44 1.69 -9.98
CA GLN A 159 -0.29 2.29 -8.66
C GLN A 159 -0.43 1.24 -7.54
N SER A 160 -1.38 0.32 -7.67
CA SER A 160 -1.55 -0.79 -6.73
C SER A 160 -0.31 -1.69 -6.69
N MET A 161 0.28 -2.01 -7.84
CA MET A 161 1.54 -2.77 -7.92
C MET A 161 2.64 -2.06 -7.14
N ARG A 162 2.78 -0.75 -7.36
CA ARG A 162 3.78 0.08 -6.68
C ARG A 162 3.59 0.05 -5.17
N LEU A 163 2.34 0.16 -4.69
CA LEU A 163 2.02 0.13 -3.28
C LEU A 163 2.36 -1.22 -2.63
N VAL A 164 2.01 -2.33 -3.27
CA VAL A 164 2.33 -3.69 -2.78
C VAL A 164 3.85 -3.89 -2.71
N PHE A 165 4.58 -3.54 -3.78
CA PHE A 165 6.04 -3.62 -3.79
C PHE A 165 6.69 -2.78 -2.70
N LEU A 166 6.29 -1.51 -2.59
CA LEU A 166 6.84 -0.63 -1.57
C LEU A 166 6.51 -1.13 -0.16
N THR A 167 5.37 -1.80 0.03
CA THR A 167 5.05 -2.43 1.31
C THR A 167 6.07 -3.50 1.66
N LEU A 168 6.45 -4.35 0.70
CA LEU A 168 7.51 -5.35 0.90
C LEU A 168 8.87 -4.70 1.16
N THR A 169 9.23 -3.68 0.40
CA THR A 169 10.48 -2.93 0.61
C THR A 169 10.54 -2.27 1.99
N VAL A 170 9.45 -1.68 2.47
CA VAL A 170 9.39 -1.09 3.82
C VAL A 170 9.61 -2.16 4.89
N LEU A 171 9.03 -3.35 4.74
CA LEU A 171 9.26 -4.45 5.69
C LEU A 171 10.72 -4.91 5.72
N GLU A 172 11.37 -4.99 4.56
CA GLU A 172 12.80 -5.34 4.45
C GLU A 172 13.69 -4.25 5.07
N GLU A 173 13.41 -2.98 4.78
CA GLU A 173 14.13 -1.83 5.35
C GLU A 173 14.01 -1.81 6.89
N GLU A 174 12.82 -2.06 7.44
CA GLU A 174 12.61 -2.16 8.89
C GLU A 174 13.33 -3.37 9.51
N ALA A 175 13.31 -4.52 8.83
CA ALA A 175 14.03 -5.70 9.31
C ALA A 175 15.55 -5.44 9.39
N LEU A 176 16.14 -4.86 8.34
CA LEU A 176 17.55 -4.49 8.31
C LEU A 176 17.92 -3.46 9.39
N ALA A 177 17.04 -2.47 9.61
CA ALA A 177 17.24 -1.47 10.66
C ALA A 177 17.20 -2.07 12.08
N ASN A 178 16.32 -3.06 12.31
CA ASN A 178 16.21 -3.76 13.58
C ASN A 178 17.38 -4.73 13.82
N GLU A 179 17.85 -5.42 12.78
CA GLU A 179 19.01 -6.32 12.85
C GLU A 179 20.33 -5.56 13.08
N GLY A 180 20.45 -4.33 12.57
CA GLY A 180 21.57 -3.43 12.87
C GLY A 180 21.59 -2.88 14.31
N GLY A 181 20.55 -3.15 15.11
CA GLY A 181 20.42 -2.69 16.50
C GLY A 181 21.12 -3.56 17.55
N THR A 182 21.59 -4.76 17.18
CA THR A 182 22.34 -5.66 18.08
C THR A 182 23.80 -5.76 17.65
N GLY A 183 24.59 -4.74 17.97
CA GLY A 183 26.06 -4.81 17.98
C GLY A 183 26.75 -3.79 17.07
N ASP A 184 27.30 -2.75 17.70
CA ASP A 184 28.49 -2.01 17.23
C ASP A 184 28.40 -1.17 15.95
N ALA A 185 27.34 -0.37 15.79
CA ALA A 185 27.34 0.74 14.82
C ALA A 185 27.18 2.08 15.54
N ASN A 186 28.24 2.92 15.47
CA ASN A 186 28.24 4.31 15.93
C ASN A 186 26.92 5.02 15.56
N PRO A 187 26.28 5.77 16.48
CA PRO A 187 25.13 6.58 16.12
C PRO A 187 25.54 7.55 15.00
N PRO A 188 24.68 7.80 14.00
CA PRO A 188 24.98 8.73 12.91
C PRO A 188 25.34 10.08 13.53
N LYS A 189 26.62 10.45 13.44
CA LYS A 189 27.08 11.76 13.89
C LYS A 189 26.44 12.81 12.97
N PRO A 190 25.74 13.82 13.51
CA PRO A 190 25.29 14.93 12.70
C PRO A 190 26.52 15.59 12.06
N PRO A 191 26.43 16.05 10.79
CA PRO A 191 27.53 16.79 10.18
C PRO A 191 27.75 18.06 11.00
N ILE A 192 28.93 18.19 11.61
CA ILE A 192 29.38 19.43 12.24
C ILE A 192 29.78 20.38 11.10
N PRO A 193 29.09 21.51 10.89
CA PRO A 193 29.54 22.50 9.92
C PRO A 193 30.69 23.32 10.51
N GLY A 194 31.78 23.47 9.74
CA GLY A 194 32.71 24.60 9.88
C GLY A 194 34.09 24.26 10.44
N THR A 195 35.08 24.15 9.56
CA THR A 195 36.42 24.72 9.78
C THR A 195 36.41 26.19 9.44
#